data_AF-A0A483EY92-F1
#
_entry.id   AF-A0A483EY92-F1
#
_cell.length_a   1.000
_cell.length_b   1.000
_cell.length_c   1.000
_cell.angle_alpha   90.00
_cell.angle_beta   90.00
_cell.angle_gamma   90.00
#
_symmetry.space_group_name_H-M   'P 1'
#
loop_
_entity.id
_entity.type
_entity.pdbx_description
1 polymer ?
#
loop_
_entity_poly.entity_id
_entity_poly.type
_entity_poly.pdbx_seq_one_letter_code
_entity_poly.pdbx_strand_id
1 'polypeptide(L)'
;AVDKALADRQAKIDAAANKKVDVITNPETTAASPDMAIPFGLKFSGYARYGAHFQTGDQKYVGVDGSYNGASAIGRLGNESNGGEFQISKAFKSAQGAIWDLNVMFDHWSDEVNLKKAYVGVTNVLESNPNAYIWAGRDFHQRPQQGINDYFWMNHDGQGAGVKNFDIGGVQFDVAAVSQVKSCSPEVMADETNPSRITCTGSSDTGDNGHYALTTKTHNIKAGPIDVEVYANYGFDSKAVDSDARLEAWQGGLVLSHTNDSGV
;
A
#
# COMPACT_ATOMS: atom_id res chain seq x y z
N ALA A 1 7.42 -37.12 3.74
CA ALA A 1 7.84 -35.90 3.00
C ALA A 1 6.66 -34.99 2.71
N VAL A 2 5.58 -35.52 2.11
CA VAL A 2 4.31 -34.80 1.87
C VAL A 2 3.67 -34.33 3.18
N ASP A 3 3.61 -35.17 4.21
CA ASP A 3 3.00 -34.80 5.50
C ASP A 3 3.75 -33.69 6.22
N LYS A 4 5.08 -33.64 6.08
CA LYS A 4 5.91 -32.55 6.60
C LYS A 4 5.63 -31.24 5.86
N ALA A 5 5.54 -31.28 4.53
CA ALA A 5 5.21 -30.11 3.73
C ALA A 5 3.78 -29.58 4.00
N LEU A 6 2.84 -30.48 4.28
CA LEU A 6 1.47 -30.13 4.68
C LEU A 6 1.42 -29.52 6.08
N ALA A 7 2.17 -30.09 7.03
CA ALA A 7 2.28 -29.55 8.39
C ALA A 7 2.96 -28.17 8.40
N ASP A 8 4.05 -28.00 7.65
CA ASP A 8 4.74 -26.71 7.51
C ASP A 8 3.85 -25.66 6.84
N ARG A 9 3.00 -26.08 5.88
CA ARG A 9 2.01 -25.21 5.25
C ARG A 9 0.87 -24.86 6.22
N GLN A 10 0.39 -25.80 7.01
CA GLN A 10 -0.65 -25.57 8.00
C GLN A 10 -0.15 -24.62 9.09
N ALA A 11 1.06 -24.83 9.61
CA ALA A 11 1.68 -23.92 10.59
C ALA A 11 1.83 -22.49 10.05
N LYS A 12 2.15 -22.34 8.75
CA LYS A 12 2.18 -21.02 8.08
C LYS A 12 0.80 -20.42 7.90
N ILE A 13 -0.22 -21.23 7.61
CA ILE A 13 -1.62 -20.78 7.53
C ILE A 13 -2.12 -20.34 8.90
N ASP A 14 -1.84 -21.11 9.95
CA ASP A 14 -2.25 -20.80 11.32
C ASP A 14 -1.53 -19.54 11.83
N ALA A 15 -0.24 -19.38 11.52
CA ALA A 15 0.51 -18.15 11.80
C ALA A 15 -0.03 -16.94 11.03
N ALA A 16 -0.50 -17.14 9.79
CA ALA A 16 -1.13 -16.10 8.99
C ALA A 16 -2.56 -15.77 9.44
N ALA A 17 -3.32 -16.76 9.92
CA ALA A 17 -4.65 -16.58 10.50
C ALA A 17 -4.57 -15.88 11.88
N ASN A 18 -3.46 -16.06 12.60
CA ASN A 18 -3.14 -15.35 13.82
C ASN A 18 -2.57 -13.93 13.59
N LYS A 19 -2.52 -13.42 12.35
CA LYS A 19 -2.28 -11.98 12.14
C LYS A 19 -3.50 -11.22 12.66
N LYS A 20 -3.36 -10.79 13.92
CA LYS A 20 -4.28 -9.92 14.64
C LYS A 20 -4.53 -8.65 13.81
N VAL A 21 -5.75 -8.12 13.89
CA VAL A 21 -6.13 -6.92 13.14
C VAL A 21 -5.40 -5.73 13.74
N ASP A 22 -4.35 -5.27 13.06
CA ASP A 22 -3.74 -3.98 13.38
C ASP A 22 -4.76 -2.88 13.07
N VAL A 23 -4.94 -1.94 14.01
CA VAL A 23 -5.78 -0.76 13.81
C VAL A 23 -5.24 0.11 12.66
N ILE A 24 -3.92 0.05 12.46
CA ILE A 24 -3.23 0.63 11.31
C ILE A 24 -2.79 -0.49 10.37
N THR A 25 -3.36 -0.53 9.18
CA THR A 25 -2.94 -1.44 8.11
C THR A 25 -2.03 -0.72 7.13
N ASN A 26 -1.08 -1.44 6.53
CA ASN A 26 -0.32 -0.93 5.38
C ASN A 26 -0.60 -1.82 4.15
N PRO A 27 -1.58 -1.46 3.30
CA PRO A 27 -1.97 -2.23 2.12
C PRO A 27 -0.96 -2.07 0.97
N GLU A 28 0.30 -2.38 1.24
CA GLU A 28 1.34 -2.53 0.23
C GLU A 28 1.56 -4.02 -0.09
N THR A 29 2.13 -4.32 -1.26
CA THR A 29 2.65 -5.68 -1.45
C THR A 29 3.86 -5.85 -0.55
N THR A 30 3.82 -6.89 0.29
CA THR A 30 4.95 -7.25 1.15
C THR A 30 6.19 -7.53 0.29
N ALA A 31 7.30 -6.87 0.62
CA ALA A 31 8.58 -7.09 -0.02
C ALA A 31 8.97 -8.57 -0.01
N ALA A 32 9.52 -9.06 -1.11
CA ALA A 32 10.10 -10.39 -1.19
C ALA A 32 11.27 -10.52 -0.19
N SER A 33 11.40 -11.70 0.43
CA SER A 33 12.53 -12.05 1.29
C SER A 33 13.35 -13.17 0.65
N PRO A 34 14.68 -13.21 0.84
CA PRO A 34 15.55 -14.27 0.33
C PRO A 34 15.11 -15.70 0.70
N ASP A 35 14.45 -15.86 1.85
CA ASP A 35 14.01 -17.15 2.38
C ASP A 35 12.58 -17.52 1.98
N MET A 36 11.93 -16.69 1.16
CA MET A 36 10.56 -16.96 0.74
C MET A 36 10.48 -18.20 -0.16
N ALA A 37 9.45 -19.02 0.07
CA ALA A 37 9.12 -20.09 -0.85
C ALA A 37 8.59 -19.49 -2.16
N ILE A 38 9.23 -19.80 -3.28
CA ILE A 38 8.76 -19.35 -4.60
C ILE A 38 7.49 -20.13 -4.97
N PRO A 39 6.32 -19.45 -5.10
CA PRO A 39 5.09 -20.14 -5.46
C PRO A 39 5.21 -20.77 -6.85
N PHE A 40 4.72 -22.01 -6.98
CA PHE A 40 4.52 -22.61 -8.29
C PHE A 40 3.35 -21.91 -9.01
N GLY A 41 3.54 -21.52 -10.26
CA GLY A 41 2.51 -20.79 -11.03
C GLY A 41 2.39 -19.31 -10.67
N LEU A 42 1.17 -18.77 -10.76
CA LEU A 42 0.82 -17.39 -10.45
C LEU A 42 0.25 -17.29 -9.04
N LYS A 43 0.55 -16.20 -8.34
CA LYS A 43 -0.08 -15.84 -7.06
C LYS A 43 -1.20 -14.84 -7.34
N PHE A 44 -2.38 -15.11 -6.78
CA PHE A 44 -3.48 -14.16 -6.74
C PHE A 44 -3.55 -13.51 -5.35
N SER A 45 -3.76 -12.21 -5.30
CA SER A 45 -4.06 -11.44 -4.08
C SER A 45 -4.97 -10.27 -4.42
N GLY A 46 -5.70 -9.73 -3.45
CA GLY A 46 -6.58 -8.61 -3.71
C GLY A 46 -7.42 -8.21 -2.50
N TYR A 47 -8.28 -7.24 -2.72
CA TYR A 47 -9.29 -6.77 -1.78
C TYR A 47 -10.58 -6.54 -2.55
N ALA A 48 -11.73 -6.93 -2.01
CA ALA A 48 -13.00 -6.66 -2.65
C ALA A 48 -14.11 -6.53 -1.62
N ARG A 49 -15.08 -5.67 -1.93
CA ARG A 49 -16.33 -5.53 -1.17
C ARG A 49 -17.50 -5.50 -2.13
N TYR A 50 -18.48 -6.35 -1.86
CA TYR A 50 -19.72 -6.44 -2.63
C TYR A 50 -20.89 -6.66 -1.68
N GLY A 51 -21.94 -5.87 -1.84
CA GLY A 51 -23.15 -5.94 -1.05
C GLY A 51 -24.34 -5.34 -1.76
N ALA A 52 -25.48 -5.38 -1.05
CA ALA A 52 -26.71 -4.74 -1.45
C ALA A 52 -27.00 -3.55 -0.53
N HIS A 53 -27.64 -2.52 -1.07
CA HIS A 53 -28.09 -1.36 -0.32
C HIS A 53 -29.56 -1.10 -0.62
N PHE A 54 -30.35 -0.74 0.40
CA PHE A 54 -31.71 -0.27 0.25
C PHE A 54 -31.84 1.16 0.78
N GLN A 55 -32.31 2.07 -0.07
CA GLN A 55 -32.42 3.50 0.23
C GLN A 55 -33.89 3.85 0.45
N THR A 56 -34.22 4.43 1.62
CA THR A 56 -35.59 4.87 1.98
C THR A 56 -35.77 6.39 1.97
N GLY A 57 -34.70 7.16 1.81
CA GLY A 57 -34.70 8.62 1.81
C GLY A 57 -33.72 9.19 0.79
N ASP A 58 -33.26 10.43 1.00
CA ASP A 58 -32.56 11.19 -0.05
C ASP A 58 -31.12 10.73 -0.29
N GLN A 59 -30.44 10.19 0.74
CA GLN A 59 -29.01 9.85 0.68
C GLN A 59 -28.80 8.33 0.69
N LYS A 60 -27.93 7.85 -0.21
CA LYS A 60 -27.52 6.44 -0.30
C LYS A 60 -26.39 6.08 0.67
N TYR A 61 -25.55 7.05 0.99
CA TYR A 61 -24.45 6.92 1.94
C TYR A 61 -24.48 8.11 2.89
N VAL A 62 -23.98 7.92 4.10
CA VAL A 62 -23.87 8.99 5.09
C VAL A 62 -22.47 9.58 5.00
N GLY A 63 -22.37 10.85 4.66
CA GLY A 63 -21.13 11.62 4.67
C GLY A 63 -21.14 12.67 5.77
N VAL A 64 -19.96 13.10 6.20
CA VAL A 64 -19.79 14.34 6.96
C VAL A 64 -19.11 15.38 6.09
N ASP A 65 -19.56 16.62 6.23
CA ASP A 65 -18.94 17.75 5.56
C ASP A 65 -17.47 17.88 5.97
N GLY A 66 -16.59 18.13 4.99
CA GLY A 66 -15.14 18.19 5.20
C GLY A 66 -14.44 16.83 5.36
N SER A 67 -15.05 15.71 4.94
CA SER A 67 -14.32 14.44 4.88
C SER A 67 -13.10 14.58 3.98
N TYR A 68 -11.90 14.44 4.56
CA TYR A 68 -10.63 14.61 3.85
C TYR A 68 -10.08 13.25 3.43
N ASN A 69 -9.35 13.20 2.32
CA ASN A 69 -8.66 11.99 1.88
C ASN A 69 -9.58 10.77 1.68
N GLY A 70 -10.80 10.97 1.16
CA GLY A 70 -11.67 9.85 0.80
C GLY A 70 -11.87 8.87 1.97
N ALA A 71 -12.00 9.38 3.19
CA ALA A 71 -12.45 8.57 4.31
C ALA A 71 -13.97 8.62 4.41
N SER A 72 -14.58 7.56 4.92
CA SER A 72 -15.86 7.71 5.61
C SER A 72 -15.50 8.20 7.01
N ALA A 73 -15.45 9.52 7.23
CA ALA A 73 -15.05 10.10 8.52
C ALA A 73 -15.92 9.64 9.72
N ILE A 74 -17.03 8.95 9.47
CA ILE A 74 -17.93 8.33 10.45
C ILE A 74 -17.82 6.79 10.54
N GLY A 75 -17.01 6.15 9.69
CA GLY A 75 -16.84 4.70 9.62
C GLY A 75 -17.46 4.06 8.36
N ARG A 76 -16.87 2.96 7.91
CA ARG A 76 -17.19 2.33 6.62
C ARG A 76 -18.29 1.25 6.68
N LEU A 77 -18.65 0.78 7.87
CA LEU A 77 -19.57 -0.35 8.04
C LEU A 77 -20.97 -0.02 7.50
N GLY A 78 -21.42 -0.77 6.49
CA GLY A 78 -22.72 -0.53 5.84
C GLY A 78 -22.80 0.76 5.03
N ASN A 79 -21.67 1.45 4.80
CA ASN A 79 -21.63 2.79 4.25
C ASN A 79 -20.68 2.90 3.03
N GLU A 80 -20.63 1.86 2.19
CA GLU A 80 -19.71 1.82 1.04
C GLU A 80 -20.36 1.27 -0.23
N SER A 81 -19.82 1.70 -1.38
CA SER A 81 -20.13 1.14 -2.69
C SER A 81 -19.30 -0.12 -3.00
N ASN A 82 -19.74 -0.84 -4.03
CA ASN A 82 -19.12 -2.09 -4.47
C ASN A 82 -17.86 -1.85 -5.30
N GLY A 83 -16.93 -2.79 -5.23
CA GLY A 83 -15.77 -2.87 -6.10
C GLY A 83 -14.60 -3.62 -5.46
N GLY A 84 -13.46 -3.62 -6.13
CA GLY A 84 -12.29 -4.30 -5.63
C GLY A 84 -11.03 -4.11 -6.46
N GLU A 85 -9.95 -4.65 -5.93
CA GLU A 85 -8.59 -4.68 -6.46
C GLU A 85 -8.13 -6.13 -6.59
N PHE A 86 -7.55 -6.47 -7.73
CA PHE A 86 -7.21 -7.82 -8.14
C PHE A 86 -5.78 -7.83 -8.66
N GLN A 87 -4.87 -8.45 -7.90
CA GLN A 87 -3.45 -8.56 -8.22
C GLN A 87 -3.07 -9.98 -8.63
N ILE A 88 -2.28 -10.05 -9.69
CA ILE A 88 -1.58 -11.26 -10.13
C ILE A 88 -0.08 -10.99 -10.01
N SER A 89 0.60 -11.91 -9.33
CA SER A 89 2.05 -11.84 -9.15
C SER A 89 2.74 -13.11 -9.62
N LYS A 90 3.95 -12.98 -10.15
CA LYS A 90 4.84 -14.10 -10.48
C LYS A 90 6.21 -13.87 -9.87
N ALA A 91 6.64 -14.80 -9.03
CA ALA A 91 8.01 -14.82 -8.51
C ALA A 91 8.85 -15.93 -9.15
N PHE A 92 10.16 -15.70 -9.27
CA PHE A 92 11.14 -16.69 -9.68
C PHE A 92 12.51 -16.41 -9.07
N LYS A 93 13.31 -17.47 -8.88
CA LYS A 93 14.66 -17.38 -8.35
C LYS A 93 15.66 -17.60 -9.50
N SER A 94 16.59 -16.67 -9.67
CA SER A 94 17.70 -16.79 -10.61
C SER A 94 18.72 -17.84 -10.13
N ALA A 95 19.60 -18.28 -11.04
CA ALA A 95 20.67 -19.22 -10.70
C ALA A 95 21.63 -18.67 -9.63
N GLN A 96 21.80 -17.35 -9.59
CA GLN A 96 22.64 -16.63 -8.62
C GLN A 96 21.91 -16.39 -7.28
N GLY A 97 20.66 -16.84 -7.14
CA GLY A 97 19.91 -16.75 -5.90
C GLY A 97 19.05 -15.50 -5.73
N ALA A 98 19.18 -14.50 -6.60
CA ALA A 98 18.29 -13.34 -6.62
C ALA A 98 16.85 -13.78 -6.87
N ILE A 99 15.91 -13.22 -6.11
CA ILE A 99 14.48 -13.52 -6.23
C ILE A 99 13.81 -12.30 -6.84
N TRP A 100 13.20 -12.50 -8.01
CA TRP A 100 12.45 -11.49 -8.74
C TRP A 100 10.96 -11.73 -8.56
N ASP A 101 10.18 -10.66 -8.50
CA ASP A 101 8.74 -10.72 -8.58
C ASP A 101 8.16 -9.63 -9.50
N LEU A 102 7.21 -10.04 -10.34
CA LEU A 102 6.44 -9.18 -11.22
C LEU A 102 5.03 -9.07 -10.66
N ASN A 103 4.49 -7.87 -10.61
CA ASN A 103 3.19 -7.59 -10.00
C ASN A 103 2.35 -6.72 -10.92
N VAL A 104 1.14 -7.18 -11.19
CA VAL A 104 0.13 -6.43 -11.93
C VAL A 104 -1.15 -6.43 -11.13
N MET A 105 -1.72 -5.25 -10.88
CA MET A 105 -3.00 -5.11 -10.19
C MET A 105 -3.95 -4.29 -11.03
N PHE A 106 -5.17 -4.81 -11.17
CA PHE A 106 -6.31 -4.10 -11.73
C PHE A 106 -7.28 -3.76 -10.61
N ASP A 107 -8.00 -2.65 -10.74
CA ASP A 107 -9.17 -2.42 -9.91
C ASP A 107 -10.44 -2.41 -10.76
N HIS A 108 -11.56 -2.45 -10.06
CA HIS A 108 -12.87 -2.20 -10.60
C HIS A 108 -13.67 -1.44 -9.55
N TRP A 109 -13.92 -0.16 -9.81
CA TRP A 109 -14.83 0.68 -9.03
C TRP A 109 -15.84 1.29 -9.98
N SER A 110 -17.14 1.15 -9.67
CA SER A 110 -18.24 1.55 -10.56
C SER A 110 -18.10 0.93 -11.95
N ASP A 111 -18.03 1.73 -13.01
CA ASP A 111 -18.00 1.26 -14.42
C ASP A 111 -16.58 1.26 -15.02
N GLU A 112 -15.56 1.50 -14.20
CA GLU A 112 -14.17 1.68 -14.64
C GLU A 112 -13.30 0.48 -14.21
N VAL A 113 -12.37 0.10 -15.09
CA VAL A 113 -11.27 -0.84 -14.79
C VAL A 113 -9.95 -0.12 -15.01
N ASN A 114 -9.09 -0.06 -13.99
CA ASN A 114 -7.81 0.63 -14.07
C ASN A 114 -6.64 -0.28 -13.77
N LEU A 115 -5.47 0.08 -14.31
CA LEU A 115 -4.20 -0.53 -13.94
C LEU A 115 -3.61 0.21 -12.74
N LYS A 116 -3.63 -0.41 -11.56
CA LYS A 116 -3.15 0.18 -10.31
C LYS A 116 -1.69 -0.04 -10.04
N LYS A 117 -1.23 -1.24 -10.33
CA LYS A 117 0.14 -1.66 -10.05
C LYS A 117 0.70 -2.33 -11.28
N ALA A 118 1.92 -1.97 -11.61
CA ALA A 118 2.71 -2.56 -12.68
C ALA A 118 4.17 -2.29 -12.32
N TYR A 119 4.75 -3.19 -11.54
CA TYR A 119 6.09 -3.02 -11.04
C TYR A 119 6.81 -4.37 -10.93
N VAL A 120 8.14 -4.27 -10.91
CA VAL A 120 9.04 -5.38 -10.65
C VAL A 120 9.82 -5.08 -9.38
N GLY A 121 10.14 -6.12 -8.64
CA GLY A 121 11.15 -6.01 -7.60
C GLY A 121 12.06 -7.22 -7.53
N VAL A 122 13.13 -7.03 -6.77
CA VAL A 122 14.20 -8.01 -6.58
C VAL A 122 14.77 -7.92 -5.18
N THR A 123 15.02 -9.09 -4.59
CA THR A 123 15.77 -9.23 -3.34
C THR A 123 16.93 -10.21 -3.51
N ASN A 124 17.79 -10.32 -2.50
CA ASN A 124 18.96 -11.18 -2.49
C ASN A 124 19.97 -10.85 -3.61
N VAL A 125 20.19 -9.56 -3.82
CA VAL A 125 21.15 -9.02 -4.82
C VAL A 125 22.34 -8.28 -4.20
N LEU A 126 22.21 -7.84 -2.95
CA LEU A 126 23.28 -7.18 -2.20
C LEU A 126 23.81 -8.15 -1.15
N GLU A 127 25.08 -8.53 -1.24
CA GLU A 127 25.69 -9.47 -0.29
C GLU A 127 25.68 -8.93 1.15
N SER A 128 25.91 -7.63 1.33
CA SER A 128 25.86 -6.96 2.63
C SER A 128 24.45 -6.77 3.17
N ASN A 129 23.43 -6.91 2.32
CA ASN A 129 22.04 -6.58 2.60
C ASN A 129 21.10 -7.53 1.83
N PRO A 130 21.15 -8.85 2.10
CA PRO A 130 20.41 -9.82 1.29
C PRO A 130 18.90 -9.60 1.36
N ASN A 131 18.40 -9.09 2.50
CA ASN A 131 16.99 -8.79 2.71
C ASN A 131 16.51 -7.48 2.08
N ALA A 132 17.42 -6.64 1.55
CA ALA A 132 17.01 -5.43 0.86
C ALA A 132 16.20 -5.80 -0.39
N TYR A 133 15.12 -5.06 -0.61
CA TYR A 133 14.20 -5.25 -1.70
C TYR A 133 14.18 -4.01 -2.58
N ILE A 134 14.71 -4.13 -3.79
CA ILE A 134 14.77 -3.04 -4.77
C ILE A 134 13.56 -3.18 -5.68
N TRP A 135 12.83 -2.09 -5.90
CA TRP A 135 11.63 -2.09 -6.74
C TRP A 135 11.60 -0.91 -7.70
N ALA A 136 10.92 -1.09 -8.83
CA ALA A 136 10.65 -0.03 -9.79
C ALA A 136 9.35 -0.27 -10.55
N GLY A 137 8.60 0.80 -10.78
CA GLY A 137 7.33 0.80 -11.52
C GLY A 137 6.21 1.53 -10.76
N ARG A 138 4.96 1.23 -11.12
CA ARG A 138 3.78 1.73 -10.43
C ARG A 138 3.45 0.83 -9.25
N ASP A 139 3.57 1.32 -8.02
CA ASP A 139 3.31 0.56 -6.80
C ASP A 139 2.40 1.34 -5.83
N PHE A 140 1.78 0.60 -4.92
CA PHE A 140 1.23 1.15 -3.71
C PHE A 140 2.37 1.38 -2.73
N HIS A 141 2.60 2.62 -2.34
CA HIS A 141 3.81 3.00 -1.60
C HIS A 141 3.50 3.92 -0.43
N GLN A 142 4.00 3.53 0.75
CA GLN A 142 3.91 4.26 2.01
C GLN A 142 2.47 4.71 2.32
N ARG A 143 1.58 3.73 2.49
CA ARG A 143 0.12 3.92 2.63
C ARG A 143 -0.46 3.53 3.99
N PRO A 144 0.05 3.99 5.14
CA PRO A 144 -0.56 3.61 6.40
C PRO A 144 -2.01 4.12 6.50
N GLN A 145 -2.89 3.22 6.90
CA GLN A 145 -4.35 3.38 6.81
C GLN A 145 -5.02 2.97 8.11
N GLN A 146 -6.05 3.71 8.51
CA GLN A 146 -6.99 3.27 9.53
C GLN A 146 -8.12 2.45 8.88
N GLY A 147 -8.24 1.18 9.27
CA GLY A 147 -9.15 0.25 8.59
C GLY A 147 -10.64 0.59 8.72
N ILE A 148 -11.07 1.11 9.88
CA ILE A 148 -12.49 1.31 10.23
C ILE A 148 -13.15 2.43 9.42
N ASN A 149 -12.42 3.49 9.10
CA ASN A 149 -12.90 4.68 8.38
C ASN A 149 -12.32 4.80 6.96
N ASP A 150 -11.52 3.82 6.52
CA ASP A 150 -10.82 3.81 5.24
C ASP A 150 -9.86 5.00 5.03
N TYR A 151 -9.34 5.55 6.14
CA TYR A 151 -8.56 6.78 6.12
C TYR A 151 -7.07 6.51 5.95
N PHE A 152 -6.51 6.94 4.82
CA PHE A 152 -5.07 7.03 4.61
C PHE A 152 -4.55 8.36 5.16
N TRP A 153 -3.84 8.32 6.29
CA TRP A 153 -3.21 9.52 6.83
C TRP A 153 -1.92 9.88 6.09
N MET A 154 -1.41 8.97 5.26
CA MET A 154 -0.32 9.17 4.33
C MET A 154 -0.49 8.21 3.14
N ASN A 155 -0.20 8.68 1.93
CA ASN A 155 -0.25 7.89 0.71
C ASN A 155 0.72 8.49 -0.32
N HIS A 156 1.62 7.66 -0.86
CA HIS A 156 2.58 8.05 -1.90
C HIS A 156 2.52 7.10 -3.11
N ASP A 157 1.32 6.58 -3.39
CA ASP A 157 1.04 5.78 -4.58
C ASP A 157 1.44 6.52 -5.83
N GLY A 158 2.21 5.83 -6.67
CA GLY A 158 2.80 6.50 -7.80
C GLY A 158 3.68 5.59 -8.61
N GLN A 159 4.33 6.22 -9.57
CA GLN A 159 5.38 5.61 -10.37
C GLN A 159 6.72 6.01 -9.78
N GLY A 160 7.61 5.05 -9.59
CA GLY A 160 8.88 5.37 -8.98
C GLY A 160 9.79 4.17 -8.86
N ALA A 161 10.77 4.32 -7.98
CA ALA A 161 11.66 3.26 -7.59
C ALA A 161 12.15 3.51 -6.17
N GLY A 162 12.54 2.43 -5.50
CA GLY A 162 13.06 2.52 -4.15
C GLY A 162 13.69 1.23 -3.66
N VAL A 163 14.14 1.29 -2.42
CA VAL A 163 14.64 0.16 -1.65
C VAL A 163 13.81 0.06 -0.39
N LYS A 164 13.36 -1.14 -0.06
CA LYS A 164 12.73 -1.48 1.22
C LYS A 164 13.67 -2.39 2.01
N ASN A 165 13.60 -2.33 3.34
CA ASN A 165 14.33 -3.19 4.28
C ASN A 165 15.86 -3.13 4.15
N PHE A 166 16.42 -1.98 3.80
CA PHE A 166 17.88 -1.80 3.84
C PHE A 166 18.33 -1.73 5.30
N ASP A 167 19.20 -2.64 5.74
CA ASP A 167 19.62 -2.77 7.13
C ASP A 167 20.93 -2.03 7.39
N ILE A 168 20.93 -1.20 8.43
CA ILE A 168 22.13 -0.58 8.99
C ILE A 168 22.11 -0.82 10.49
N GLY A 169 22.89 -1.82 10.93
CA GLY A 169 23.07 -2.12 12.35
C GLY A 169 21.79 -2.61 13.03
N GLY A 170 20.93 -3.33 12.30
CA GLY A 170 19.66 -3.85 12.81
C GLY A 170 18.49 -2.87 12.69
N VAL A 171 18.72 -1.62 12.27
CA VAL A 171 17.65 -0.67 11.94
C VAL A 171 17.41 -0.73 10.43
N GLN A 172 16.14 -0.79 10.04
CA GLN A 172 15.74 -0.92 8.64
C GLN A 172 15.25 0.39 8.07
N PHE A 173 15.61 0.64 6.82
CA PHE A 173 15.30 1.85 6.07
C PHE A 173 14.59 1.50 4.77
N ASP A 174 13.48 2.17 4.52
CA ASP A 174 12.83 2.21 3.22
C ASP A 174 12.99 3.63 2.65
N VAL A 175 13.46 3.72 1.41
CA VAL A 175 13.67 4.99 0.71
C VAL A 175 13.17 4.85 -0.71
N ALA A 176 12.39 5.81 -1.18
CA ALA A 176 11.91 5.84 -2.56
C ALA A 176 11.81 7.26 -3.10
N ALA A 177 11.84 7.36 -4.43
CA ALA A 177 11.42 8.53 -5.17
C ALA A 177 10.22 8.14 -6.03
N VAL A 178 9.13 8.89 -5.91
CA VAL A 178 7.88 8.62 -6.62
C VAL A 178 7.34 9.88 -7.28
N SER A 179 6.73 9.72 -8.45
CA SER A 179 5.91 10.72 -9.13
C SER A 179 4.45 10.37 -9.00
N GLN A 180 3.61 11.36 -8.72
CA GLN A 180 2.18 11.20 -8.71
C GLN A 180 1.68 10.97 -10.14
N VAL A 181 0.84 9.94 -10.31
CA VAL A 181 0.23 9.64 -11.61
C VAL A 181 -0.79 10.71 -11.98
N LYS A 182 -0.87 11.03 -13.27
CA LYS A 182 -1.74 12.10 -13.78
C LYS A 182 -3.21 11.91 -13.47
N SER A 183 -3.65 10.66 -13.38
CA SER A 183 -5.02 10.30 -13.02
C SER A 183 -5.33 10.42 -11.52
N CYS A 184 -4.44 11.04 -10.73
CA CYS A 184 -4.75 11.33 -9.34
C CYS A 184 -5.63 12.57 -9.21
N SER A 185 -6.89 12.37 -8.81
CA SER A 185 -7.71 13.43 -8.22
C SER A 185 -7.66 13.29 -6.70
N PRO A 186 -6.97 14.19 -5.99
CA PRO A 186 -7.05 14.27 -4.53
C PRO A 186 -8.35 14.92 -4.04
N GLU A 187 -9.20 15.41 -4.97
CA GLU A 187 -10.47 16.05 -4.65
C GLU A 187 -11.55 15.00 -4.36
N VAL A 188 -12.32 15.27 -3.31
CA VAL A 188 -13.57 14.55 -3.04
C VAL A 188 -14.54 14.89 -4.16
N MET A 189 -14.90 13.89 -4.96
CA MET A 189 -15.92 14.09 -5.99
C MET A 189 -17.23 14.49 -5.32
N ALA A 190 -17.85 15.55 -5.81
CA ALA A 190 -19.14 16.03 -5.30
C ALA A 190 -20.31 15.10 -5.65
N ASP A 191 -20.08 14.04 -6.43
CA ASP A 191 -21.10 13.04 -6.67
C ASP A 191 -21.25 12.18 -5.41
N GLU A 192 -22.47 12.14 -4.88
CA GLU A 192 -22.83 11.52 -3.59
C GLU A 192 -22.69 9.97 -3.59
N THR A 193 -21.93 9.40 -4.54
CA THR A 193 -21.86 7.97 -4.82
C THR A 193 -20.80 7.25 -4.00
N ASN A 194 -19.77 7.96 -3.50
CA ASN A 194 -18.81 7.41 -2.54
C ASN A 194 -18.00 8.51 -1.81
N PRO A 195 -18.26 8.79 -0.52
CA PRO A 195 -17.48 9.76 0.26
C PRO A 195 -16.01 9.33 0.45
N SER A 196 -15.69 8.07 0.11
CA SER A 196 -14.37 7.48 0.34
C SER A 196 -13.41 7.52 -0.88
N ARG A 197 -13.68 8.33 -1.91
CA ARG A 197 -12.93 8.26 -3.18
C ARG A 197 -11.78 9.28 -3.25
N ILE A 198 -10.62 8.99 -2.64
CA ILE A 198 -9.37 9.47 -3.26
C ILE A 198 -9.07 8.51 -4.40
N THR A 199 -9.37 8.92 -5.62
CA THR A 199 -8.85 8.20 -6.77
C THR A 199 -7.53 8.80 -7.18
N CYS A 200 -6.46 8.37 -6.51
CA CYS A 200 -5.12 8.64 -7.00
C CYS A 200 -4.76 7.79 -8.24
N THR A 201 -5.76 7.16 -8.85
CA THR A 201 -5.55 5.92 -9.56
C THR A 201 -6.64 5.59 -10.59
N GLY A 202 -7.62 6.47 -10.84
CA GLY A 202 -8.81 6.20 -11.67
C GLY A 202 -8.58 6.16 -13.18
N SER A 203 -7.33 6.04 -13.65
CA SER A 203 -7.07 5.83 -15.06
C SER A 203 -5.78 5.04 -15.31
N SER A 204 -5.77 4.33 -16.44
CA SER A 204 -4.62 3.61 -17.00
C SER A 204 -3.52 4.52 -17.53
N ASP A 205 -3.71 5.84 -17.49
CA ASP A 205 -2.69 6.83 -17.83
C ASP A 205 -1.49 6.70 -16.87
N THR A 206 -0.33 6.43 -17.48
CA THR A 206 0.97 6.31 -16.83
C THR A 206 1.79 7.60 -16.94
N GLY A 207 1.20 8.72 -17.36
CA GLY A 207 1.85 10.02 -17.25
C GLY A 207 1.99 10.47 -15.79
N ASP A 208 2.97 11.31 -15.50
CA ASP A 208 3.03 12.07 -14.26
C ASP A 208 2.32 13.43 -14.40
N ASN A 209 1.85 14.00 -13.30
CA ASN A 209 1.30 15.36 -13.26
C ASN A 209 2.32 16.42 -12.86
N GLY A 210 3.60 16.07 -12.75
CA GLY A 210 4.64 16.99 -12.31
C GLY A 210 4.77 17.14 -10.79
N HIS A 211 4.08 16.35 -9.98
CA HIS A 211 4.33 16.27 -8.53
C HIS A 211 5.16 15.04 -8.18
N TYR A 212 6.15 15.22 -7.30
CA TYR A 212 7.10 14.19 -6.89
C TYR A 212 7.27 14.18 -5.38
N ALA A 213 7.71 13.05 -4.85
CA ALA A 213 8.08 12.92 -3.46
C ALA A 213 9.34 12.07 -3.29
N LEU A 214 10.20 12.49 -2.35
CA LEU A 214 11.20 11.64 -1.73
C LEU A 214 10.61 11.16 -0.41
N THR A 215 10.56 9.85 -0.23
CA THR A 215 9.85 9.25 0.90
C THR A 215 10.80 8.39 1.72
N THR A 216 10.68 8.43 3.05
CA THR A 216 11.47 7.58 3.93
C THR A 216 10.63 6.94 5.02
N LYS A 217 10.98 5.71 5.39
CA LYS A 217 10.53 5.01 6.59
C LYS A 217 11.74 4.41 7.30
N THR A 218 11.89 4.69 8.58
CA THR A 218 12.83 4.01 9.47
C THR A 218 12.03 3.11 10.39
N HIS A 219 12.37 1.82 10.45
CA HIS A 219 11.61 0.80 11.19
C HIS A 219 12.53 -0.30 11.74
N ASN A 220 11.92 -1.34 12.32
CA ASN A 220 12.61 -2.36 13.11
C ASN A 220 13.32 -1.78 14.36
N ILE A 221 12.73 -0.75 14.96
CA ILE A 221 13.23 -0.14 16.20
C ILE A 221 12.36 -0.60 17.37
N LYS A 222 12.98 -1.14 18.42
CA LYS A 222 12.30 -1.51 19.67
C LYS A 222 12.66 -0.56 20.80
N ALA A 223 11.64 -0.03 21.47
CA ALA A 223 11.75 0.76 22.69
C ALA A 223 10.97 0.04 23.82
N GLY A 224 11.63 -0.95 24.44
CA GLY A 224 10.96 -1.85 25.37
C GLY A 224 9.91 -2.71 24.65
N PRO A 225 8.63 -2.66 25.05
CA PRO A 225 7.59 -3.43 24.39
C PRO A 225 7.03 -2.73 23.13
N ILE A 226 7.43 -1.47 22.88
CA ILE A 226 6.92 -0.65 21.78
C ILE A 226 7.79 -0.83 20.54
N ASP A 227 7.16 -1.07 19.40
CA ASP A 227 7.75 -0.96 18.08
C ASP A 227 7.59 0.48 17.57
N VAL A 228 8.66 1.03 16.99
CA VAL A 228 8.74 2.42 16.56
C VAL A 228 9.00 2.50 15.06
N GLU A 229 8.19 3.29 14.36
CA GLU A 229 8.41 3.64 12.96
C GLU A 229 8.42 5.16 12.80
N VAL A 230 9.39 5.68 12.05
CA VAL A 230 9.57 7.11 11.79
C VAL A 230 9.52 7.37 10.30
N TYR A 231 8.80 8.42 9.90
CA TYR A 231 8.63 8.82 8.52
C TYR A 231 9.09 10.26 8.33
N ALA A 232 9.81 10.51 7.23
CA ALA A 232 10.20 11.85 6.81
C ALA A 232 10.17 11.93 5.29
N ASN A 233 9.26 12.73 4.75
CA ASN A 233 9.03 12.85 3.33
C ASN A 233 9.14 14.30 2.88
N TYR A 234 9.58 14.47 1.64
CA TYR A 234 9.69 15.76 0.99
C TYR A 234 9.00 15.72 -0.37
N GLY A 235 7.96 16.54 -0.53
CA GLY A 235 7.21 16.71 -1.78
C GLY A 235 7.64 17.96 -2.52
N PHE A 236 7.72 17.88 -3.85
CA PHE A 236 8.06 19.00 -4.71
C PHE A 236 7.35 18.91 -6.07
N ASP A 237 7.21 20.04 -6.75
CA ASP A 237 6.72 20.08 -8.13
C ASP A 237 7.83 20.33 -9.17
N SER A 238 7.60 19.89 -10.40
CA SER A 238 8.43 20.29 -11.53
C SER A 238 7.89 21.56 -12.18
N LYS A 239 8.75 22.17 -13.02
CA LYS A 239 8.39 23.32 -13.85
C LYS A 239 7.24 23.05 -14.83
N ALA A 240 6.84 21.79 -15.03
CA ALA A 240 5.70 21.44 -15.87
C ALA A 240 4.35 21.76 -15.20
N VAL A 241 4.32 21.90 -13.86
CA VAL A 241 3.16 22.43 -13.14
C VAL A 241 3.13 23.95 -13.35
N ASP A 242 2.11 24.41 -14.06
CA ASP A 242 1.87 25.83 -14.36
C ASP A 242 1.19 26.50 -13.17
N SER A 243 2.01 26.77 -12.14
CA SER A 243 1.61 27.43 -10.91
C SER A 243 2.71 28.40 -10.47
N ASP A 244 2.31 29.61 -10.10
CA ASP A 244 3.19 30.60 -9.46
C ASP A 244 3.56 30.19 -8.03
N ALA A 245 2.70 29.39 -7.38
CA ALA A 245 2.96 28.79 -6.07
C ALA A 245 3.61 27.42 -6.27
N ARG A 246 4.93 27.36 -6.14
CA ARG A 246 5.71 26.12 -6.18
C ARG A 246 5.50 25.34 -4.89
N LEU A 247 5.29 24.03 -5.02
CA LEU A 247 5.21 23.10 -3.90
C LEU A 247 6.61 22.71 -3.44
N GLU A 248 6.90 23.01 -2.17
CA GLU A 248 7.96 22.42 -1.37
C GLU A 248 7.35 22.09 -0.01
N ALA A 249 7.14 20.81 0.27
CA ALA A 249 6.40 20.38 1.46
C ALA A 249 7.12 19.27 2.20
N TRP A 250 7.12 19.36 3.53
CA TRP A 250 7.64 18.34 4.42
C TRP A 250 6.48 17.62 5.11
N GLN A 251 6.54 16.29 5.16
CA GLN A 251 5.61 15.47 5.94
C GLN A 251 6.41 14.55 6.86
N GLY A 252 6.12 14.62 8.16
CA GLY A 252 6.71 13.74 9.17
C GLY A 252 5.65 12.87 9.83
N GLY A 253 6.03 11.67 10.25
CA GLY A 253 5.14 10.76 10.97
C GLY A 253 5.91 9.93 12.01
N LEU A 254 5.24 9.63 13.12
CA LEU A 254 5.73 8.71 14.14
C LEU A 254 4.62 7.72 14.44
N VAL A 255 4.89 6.43 14.24
CA VAL A 255 3.99 5.33 14.61
C VAL A 255 4.62 4.58 15.77
N LEU A 256 3.86 4.47 16.85
CA LEU A 256 4.18 3.66 18.00
C LEU A 256 3.16 2.53 18.05
N SER A 257 3.61 1.29 17.94
CA SER A 257 2.76 0.12 18.01
C SER A 257 3.19 -0.81 19.13
N HIS A 258 2.24 -1.56 19.66
CA HIS A 258 2.47 -2.57 20.68
C HIS A 258 1.62 -3.78 20.34
N THR A 259 2.24 -4.95 20.28
CA THR A 259 1.49 -6.20 20.07
C THR A 259 1.04 -6.70 21.44
N ASN A 260 -0.27 -6.67 21.73
CA ASN A 260 -0.80 -7.23 22.97
C ASN A 260 -1.08 -8.74 22.80
N ASP A 261 -0.58 -9.57 23.71
CA ASP A 261 -0.82 -11.02 23.71
C ASP A 261 -2.30 -11.35 23.98
N SER A 262 -2.97 -10.53 24.78
CA SER A 262 -4.42 -10.54 25.02
C SER A 262 -5.12 -9.46 24.17
N GLY A 263 -5.69 -9.87 23.03
CA GLY A 263 -6.65 -9.07 22.27
C GLY A 263 -8.09 -9.46 22.61
N VAL A 264 -9.02 -8.54 22.41
CA VAL A 264 -10.49 -8.75 22.47
C VAL A 264 -10.92 -9.74 21.39
#